data_AF-A0A1D2J959-F1
#
_entry.id   AF-A0A1D2J959-F1
#
_cell.length_a   1.000
_cell.length_b   1.000
_cell.length_c   1.000
_cell.angle_alpha   90.00
_cell.angle_beta   90.00
_cell.angle_gamma   90.00
#
_symmetry.space_group_name_H-M   'P 1'
#
loop_
_entity.id
_entity.type
_entity.pdbx_description
1 polymer ?
#
loop_
_entity_poly.entity_id
_entity_poly.type
_entity_poly.pdbx_seq_one_letter_code
_entity_poly.pdbx_strand_id
1 'polypeptide(L)'
;TPITWDEFYNWIHANIIDPDKASQDYELKYQALRQSEGQTVHDFVSTLQSIEGHLEKYSDYQQKMHLFDKILPSLHAEFERYAVKLCDLFYDAFITKLSIVESNILKTITSVDTTTQRKSATHRKGPHDDTSTAPKKESWKCKKCSDIWCDVH
;
A
#
# COMPACT_ATOMS: atom_id res chain seq x y z
N THR A 1 12.96 16.79 40.46
CA THR A 1 14.21 15.99 40.33
C THR A 1 15.19 16.80 39.53
N PRO A 2 16.44 16.99 39.98
CA PRO A 2 17.44 17.70 39.18
C PRO A 2 17.81 16.87 37.94
N ILE A 3 17.95 17.54 36.79
CA ILE A 3 18.41 16.95 35.54
C ILE A 3 19.89 16.57 35.65
N THR A 4 20.27 15.41 35.13
CA THR A 4 21.67 14.98 35.09
C THR A 4 22.43 15.72 33.97
N TRP A 5 23.76 15.79 34.10
CA TRP A 5 24.59 16.40 33.05
C TRP A 5 24.44 15.69 31.71
N ASP A 6 24.28 14.36 31.71
CA ASP A 6 24.07 13.57 30.49
C ASP A 6 22.73 13.89 29.81
N GLU A 7 21.66 14.05 30.59
CA GLU A 7 20.35 14.45 30.05
C GLU A 7 20.40 15.86 29.44
N PHE A 8 21.10 16.80 30.08
CA PHE A 8 21.30 18.14 29.55
C PHE A 8 22.16 18.15 28.28
N TYR A 9 23.27 17.41 28.27
CA TYR A 9 24.15 17.28 27.12
C TYR A 9 23.42 16.66 25.92
N ASN A 10 22.68 15.56 26.14
CA ASN A 10 21.88 14.92 25.10
C ASN A 10 20.79 15.87 24.57
N TRP A 11 20.16 16.65 25.45
CA TRP A 11 19.17 17.64 25.03
C TRP A 11 19.78 18.75 24.15
N ILE A 12 20.92 19.33 24.54
CA ILE A 12 21.64 20.32 23.71
C ILE A 12 22.07 19.70 22.37
N HIS A 13 22.63 18.49 22.41
CA HIS A 13 23.15 17.85 21.21
C HIS A 13 22.04 17.50 20.21
N ALA A 14 20.84 17.15 20.69
CA ALA A 14 19.69 16.86 19.84
C ALA A 14 18.97 18.12 19.33
N ASN A 15 18.93 19.21 20.11
CA ASN A 15 18.12 20.40 19.77
C ASN A 15 18.92 21.57 19.19
N ILE A 16 20.24 21.60 19.40
CA ILE A 16 21.10 22.73 18.99
C ILE A 16 22.14 22.27 17.97
N ILE A 17 22.74 21.09 18.17
CA ILE A 17 23.82 20.61 17.28
C ILE A 17 23.24 19.97 16.02
N ASP A 18 22.16 19.21 16.14
CA ASP A 18 21.51 18.55 14.99
C ASP A 18 19.97 18.59 15.11
N PRO A 19 19.37 19.79 15.05
CA PRO A 19 17.93 19.97 15.21
C PRO A 19 17.12 19.22 14.14
N ASP A 20 17.70 18.99 12.97
CA ASP A 20 17.04 18.35 11.83
C ASP A 20 17.09 16.82 11.90
N LYS A 21 17.93 16.24 12.78
CA LYS A 21 18.11 14.79 12.89
C LYS A 21 16.80 14.05 13.07
N ALA A 22 15.94 14.57 13.96
CA ALA A 22 14.65 13.95 14.23
C ALA A 22 13.78 13.94 12.98
N SER A 23 13.68 15.07 12.27
CA SER A 23 12.93 15.18 11.01
C SER A 23 13.51 14.27 9.92
N GLN A 24 14.83 14.16 9.81
CA GLN A 24 15.51 13.24 8.89
C GLN A 24 15.19 11.77 9.22
N ASP A 25 15.20 11.40 10.49
CA ASP A 25 14.83 10.04 10.92
C ASP A 25 13.36 9.71 10.58
N TYR A 26 12.45 10.68 10.74
CA TYR A 26 11.05 10.51 10.33
C TYR A 26 10.91 10.42 8.81
N GLU A 27 11.67 11.21 8.06
CA GLU A 27 11.66 11.18 6.60
C GLU A 27 12.15 9.81 6.10
N LEU A 28 13.25 9.29 6.67
CA LEU A 28 13.74 7.95 6.34
C LEU A 28 12.71 6.86 6.65
N LYS A 29 12.06 6.93 7.83
CA LYS A 29 10.97 6.01 8.18
C LYS A 29 9.82 6.11 7.19
N TYR A 30 9.41 7.33 6.84
CA TYR A 30 8.34 7.59 5.89
C TYR A 30 8.65 7.01 4.52
N GLN A 31 9.85 7.26 4.00
CA GLN A 31 10.29 6.77 2.69
C GLN A 31 10.35 5.23 2.65
N ALA A 32 10.80 4.58 3.73
CA ALA A 32 10.86 3.14 3.83
C ALA A 32 9.50 2.47 4.08
N LEU A 33 8.54 3.20 4.66
CA LEU A 33 7.26 2.63 5.06
C LEU A 33 6.48 2.08 3.85
N ARG A 34 6.07 0.82 3.94
CA ARG A 34 5.18 0.12 3.01
C ARG A 34 4.19 -0.70 3.81
N GLN A 35 2.99 -0.90 3.27
CA GLN A 35 2.00 -1.78 3.87
C GLN A 35 2.55 -3.21 3.89
N SER A 36 2.48 -3.85 5.05
CA SER A 36 2.90 -5.25 5.20
C SER A 36 1.79 -6.22 4.79
N GLU A 37 2.15 -7.42 4.35
CA GLU A 37 1.18 -8.48 4.09
C GLU A 37 0.38 -8.81 5.35
N GLY A 38 -0.95 -8.89 5.22
CA GLY A 38 -1.88 -9.10 6.33
C GLY A 38 -2.16 -7.88 7.21
N GLN A 39 -1.48 -6.74 7.00
CA GLN A 39 -1.80 -5.49 7.65
C GLN A 39 -3.03 -4.84 7.00
N THR A 40 -4.00 -4.43 7.80
CA THR A 40 -5.21 -3.78 7.27
C THR A 40 -4.89 -2.38 6.71
N VAL A 41 -5.69 -1.92 5.74
CA VAL A 41 -5.60 -0.55 5.22
C VAL A 41 -5.72 0.47 6.35
N HIS A 42 -6.64 0.24 7.30
CA HIS A 42 -6.88 1.14 8.42
C HIS A 42 -5.65 1.27 9.34
N ASP A 43 -5.06 0.14 9.73
CA ASP A 43 -3.88 0.13 10.61
C ASP A 43 -2.66 0.75 9.91
N PHE A 44 -2.53 0.49 8.61
CA PHE A 44 -1.47 1.08 7.79
C PHE A 44 -1.61 2.60 7.70
N VAL A 45 -2.79 3.12 7.35
CA VAL A 45 -3.06 4.56 7.26
C VAL A 45 -2.82 5.25 8.61
N SER A 46 -3.27 4.65 9.71
CA SER A 46 -3.03 5.18 11.06
C SER A 46 -1.54 5.31 11.37
N THR A 47 -0.73 4.33 10.96
CA THR A 47 0.72 4.35 11.12
C THR A 47 1.38 5.42 10.24
N LEU A 48 0.96 5.52 8.98
CA LEU A 48 1.46 6.50 8.02
C LEU A 48 1.19 7.93 8.52
N GLN A 49 -0.05 8.22 8.96
CA GLN A 49 -0.44 9.53 9.48
C GLN A 49 0.31 9.93 10.74
N SER A 50 0.60 8.96 11.62
CA SER A 50 1.42 9.19 12.82
C SER A 50 2.84 9.68 12.46
N ILE A 51 3.43 9.14 11.38
CA ILE A 51 4.73 9.58 10.88
C ILE A 51 4.62 10.93 10.16
N GLU A 52 3.59 11.12 9.32
CA GLU A 52 3.36 12.38 8.60
C GLU A 52 3.15 13.57 9.54
N GLY A 53 2.63 13.36 10.75
CA GLY A 53 2.50 14.40 11.78
C GLY A 53 3.83 15.02 12.23
N HIS A 54 4.96 14.38 11.93
CA HIS A 54 6.32 14.86 12.22
C HIS A 54 7.05 15.44 11.00
N LEU A 55 6.40 15.44 9.82
CA LEU A 55 6.97 15.93 8.57
C LEU A 55 6.35 17.27 8.16
N GLU A 56 6.89 17.86 7.10
CA GLU A 56 6.25 19.01 6.45
C GLU A 56 4.86 18.62 5.92
N LYS A 57 3.91 19.55 5.99
CA LYS A 57 2.53 19.29 5.59
C LYS A 57 2.43 19.08 4.08
N TYR A 58 2.11 17.86 3.70
CA TYR A 58 1.72 17.51 2.34
C TYR A 58 0.32 18.04 1.99
N SER A 59 0.13 18.35 0.71
CA SER A 59 -1.22 18.58 0.15
C SER A 59 -2.03 17.28 0.14
N ASP A 60 -3.36 17.40 0.13
CA ASP A 60 -4.28 16.25 0.02
C ASP A 60 -3.94 15.33 -1.17
N TYR A 61 -3.57 15.92 -2.32
CA TYR A 61 -3.14 15.16 -3.48
C TYR A 61 -1.83 14.39 -3.25
N GLN A 62 -0.81 15.03 -2.65
CA GLN A 62 0.44 14.38 -2.30
C GLN A 62 0.22 13.23 -1.31
N GLN A 63 -0.60 13.44 -0.28
CA GLN A 63 -0.93 12.39 0.68
C GLN A 63 -1.61 11.18 0.03
N LYS A 64 -2.56 11.41 -0.89
CA LYS A 64 -3.19 10.32 -1.65
C LYS A 64 -2.19 9.57 -2.52
N MET A 65 -1.33 10.28 -3.25
CA MET A 65 -0.29 9.67 -4.09
C MET A 65 0.68 8.83 -3.26
N HIS A 66 1.22 9.40 -2.17
CA HIS A 66 2.15 8.69 -1.30
C HIS A 66 1.51 7.47 -0.64
N LEU A 67 0.25 7.58 -0.19
CA LEU A 67 -0.49 6.44 0.33
C LEU A 67 -0.63 5.35 -0.75
N PHE A 68 -1.04 5.73 -1.96
CA PHE A 68 -1.24 4.80 -3.07
C PHE A 68 0.06 4.09 -3.52
N ASP A 69 1.20 4.78 -3.48
CA ASP A 69 2.50 4.19 -3.78
C ASP A 69 3.02 3.24 -2.69
N LYS A 70 2.44 3.31 -1.47
CA LYS A 70 2.90 2.54 -0.31
C LYS A 70 1.99 1.38 0.08
N ILE A 71 0.77 1.28 -0.47
CA ILE A 71 -0.13 0.13 -0.24
C ILE A 71 0.34 -1.13 -0.97
N LEU A 72 -0.26 -2.27 -0.63
CA LEU A 72 0.04 -3.54 -1.28
C LEU A 72 -0.26 -3.51 -2.80
N PRO A 73 0.58 -4.14 -3.64
CA PRO A 73 0.34 -4.21 -5.08
C PRO A 73 -1.01 -4.83 -5.46
N SER A 74 -1.52 -5.77 -4.66
CA SER A 74 -2.84 -6.40 -4.87
C SER A 74 -3.98 -5.40 -4.69
N LEU A 75 -3.89 -4.52 -3.69
CA LEU A 75 -4.85 -3.43 -3.45
C LEU A 75 -4.76 -2.39 -4.56
N HIS A 76 -3.55 -2.01 -4.97
CA HIS A 76 -3.33 -1.07 -6.07
C HIS A 76 -3.99 -1.57 -7.36
N ALA A 77 -3.68 -2.82 -7.77
CA ALA A 77 -4.22 -3.41 -8.98
C ALA A 77 -5.76 -3.53 -8.94
N GLU A 78 -6.32 -3.95 -7.82
CA GLU A 78 -7.78 -4.08 -7.68
C GLU A 78 -8.46 -2.70 -7.64
N PHE A 79 -7.85 -1.68 -7.02
CA PHE A 79 -8.37 -0.31 -7.03
C PHE A 79 -8.44 0.27 -8.46
N GLU A 80 -7.39 0.09 -9.26
CA GLU A 80 -7.34 0.56 -10.66
C GLU A 80 -8.42 -0.07 -11.54
N ARG A 81 -8.86 -1.31 -11.23
CA ARG A 81 -9.96 -1.96 -11.97
C ARG A 81 -11.29 -1.23 -11.86
N TYR A 82 -11.50 -0.43 -10.82
CA TYR A 82 -12.71 0.39 -10.68
C TYR A 82 -12.65 1.67 -11.53
N ALA A 83 -11.55 1.92 -12.26
CA ALA A 83 -11.33 3.08 -13.14
C ALA A 83 -11.57 4.43 -12.44
N VAL A 84 -11.37 4.49 -11.12
CA VAL A 84 -11.49 5.71 -10.32
C VAL A 84 -10.16 6.44 -10.34
N LYS A 85 -10.16 7.73 -10.69
CA LYS A 85 -8.94 8.55 -10.61
C LYS A 85 -8.75 9.07 -9.19
N LEU A 86 -7.52 9.08 -8.70
CA LEU A 86 -7.17 9.61 -7.38
C LEU A 86 -7.55 11.10 -7.22
N CYS A 87 -7.48 11.87 -8.31
CA CYS A 87 -7.84 13.30 -8.29
C CYS A 87 -9.34 13.56 -8.05
N ASP A 88 -10.20 12.57 -8.30
CA ASP A 88 -11.65 12.70 -8.17
C ASP A 88 -12.16 12.43 -6.74
N LEU A 89 -11.29 11.99 -5.83
CA LEU A 89 -11.64 11.62 -4.45
C LEU A 89 -11.00 12.57 -3.45
N PHE A 90 -11.75 12.95 -2.41
CA PHE A 90 -11.14 13.48 -1.17
C PHE A 90 -10.40 12.36 -0.42
N TYR A 91 -9.44 12.72 0.42
CA TYR A 91 -8.61 11.74 1.14
C TYR A 91 -9.43 10.70 1.95
N ASP A 92 -10.44 11.13 2.71
CA ASP A 92 -11.29 10.21 3.48
C ASP A 92 -12.11 9.26 2.58
N ALA A 93 -12.58 9.78 1.44
CA ALA A 93 -13.30 8.98 0.44
C ALA A 93 -12.37 7.96 -0.22
N PHE A 94 -11.10 8.34 -0.43
CA PHE A 94 -10.07 7.45 -0.94
C PHE A 94 -9.76 6.32 0.06
N ILE A 95 -9.57 6.62 1.34
CA ILE A 95 -9.39 5.59 2.38
C ILE A 95 -10.59 4.65 2.44
N THR A 96 -11.81 5.19 2.46
CA THR A 96 -13.04 4.39 2.46
C THR A 96 -13.09 3.44 1.26
N LYS A 97 -12.71 3.92 0.09
CA LYS A 97 -12.66 3.10 -1.13
C LYS A 97 -11.62 2.00 -1.04
N LEU A 98 -10.43 2.27 -0.50
CA LEU A 98 -9.41 1.26 -0.26
C LEU A 98 -9.90 0.15 0.69
N SER A 99 -10.61 0.50 1.76
CA SER A 99 -11.20 -0.50 2.67
C SER A 99 -12.27 -1.38 2.01
N ILE A 100 -13.05 -0.81 1.08
CA ILE A 100 -14.02 -1.59 0.27
C ILE A 100 -13.27 -2.57 -0.66
N VAL A 101 -12.20 -2.10 -1.30
CA VAL A 101 -11.36 -2.92 -2.19
C VAL A 101 -10.72 -4.06 -1.41
N GLU A 102 -10.13 -3.78 -0.26
CA GLU A 102 -9.58 -4.79 0.66
C GLU A 102 -10.60 -5.87 1.02
N SER A 103 -11.82 -5.45 1.38
CA SER A 103 -12.91 -6.37 1.70
C SER A 103 -13.31 -7.27 0.51
N ASN A 104 -13.22 -6.76 -0.72
CA ASN A 104 -13.54 -7.52 -1.93
C ASN A 104 -12.46 -8.55 -2.27
N ILE A 105 -11.18 -8.19 -2.07
CA ILE A 105 -10.06 -9.14 -2.22
C ILE A 105 -10.24 -10.29 -1.23
N LEU A 106 -10.51 -9.98 0.04
CA LEU A 106 -10.67 -11.00 1.08
C LEU A 106 -11.82 -11.97 0.77
N LYS A 107 -12.98 -11.43 0.36
CA LYS A 107 -14.13 -12.26 -0.06
C LYS A 107 -13.78 -13.20 -1.22
N THR A 108 -13.01 -12.72 -2.19
CA THR A 108 -12.59 -13.50 -3.35
C THR A 108 -11.71 -14.68 -2.93
N ILE A 109 -10.75 -14.45 -2.03
CA ILE A 109 -9.87 -15.50 -1.49
C ILE A 109 -10.68 -16.56 -0.74
N THR A 110 -11.58 -16.15 0.18
CA THR A 110 -12.41 -17.09 0.95
C THR A 110 -13.37 -17.90 0.07
N SER A 111 -13.91 -17.30 -1.00
CA SER A 111 -14.78 -18.00 -1.95
C SER A 111 -14.04 -19.06 -2.77
N VAL A 112 -12.76 -18.83 -3.07
CA VAL A 112 -11.91 -19.81 -3.79
C VAL A 112 -11.55 -20.99 -2.90
N ASP A 113 -11.24 -20.75 -1.61
CA ASP A 113 -10.89 -21.81 -0.67
C ASP A 113 -12.07 -22.75 -0.37
N THR A 114 -13.28 -22.20 -0.21
CA THR A 114 -14.51 -22.99 -0.02
C THR A 114 -14.87 -23.82 -1.25
N THR A 115 -14.59 -23.31 -2.46
CA THR A 115 -14.80 -24.07 -3.71
C THR A 115 -13.77 -25.19 -3.87
N THR A 116 -12.53 -24.97 -3.43
CA THR A 116 -11.43 -25.94 -3.50
C THR A 116 -11.64 -27.11 -2.53
N GLN A 117 -12.19 -26.86 -1.33
CA GLN A 117 -12.59 -27.93 -0.41
C GLN A 117 -13.75 -28.79 -0.93
N ARG A 118 -14.71 -28.19 -1.66
CA ARG A 118 -15.83 -28.97 -2.24
C ARG A 118 -15.39 -29.92 -3.36
N LYS A 119 -14.39 -29.56 -4.15
CA LYS A 119 -13.88 -30.42 -5.24
C LYS A 119 -13.02 -31.58 -4.74
N SER A 120 -12.41 -31.46 -3.56
CA SER A 120 -11.58 -32.53 -2.97
C SER A 120 -12.38 -33.58 -2.18
N ALA A 121 -13.70 -33.40 -2.01
CA ALA A 121 -14.58 -34.35 -1.30
C ALA A 121 -15.31 -35.36 -2.22
N THR A 122 -15.04 -35.39 -3.54
CA THR A 122 -15.69 -36.37 -4.43
C THR A 122 -14.77 -36.79 -5.57
N HIS A 123 -13.91 -37.79 -5.33
CA HIS A 123 -13.52 -38.71 -6.40
C HIS A 123 -12.95 -40.03 -5.86
N ARG A 124 -13.72 -41.11 -6.01
CA ARG A 124 -13.22 -42.50 -5.96
C ARG A 124 -13.54 -43.14 -7.31
N LYS A 125 -12.50 -43.64 -8.00
CA LYS A 125 -12.45 -44.41 -9.27
C LYS A 125 -12.87 -43.62 -10.52
N GLY A 126 -12.22 -43.71 -11.69
CA GLY A 126 -11.11 -44.51 -12.23
C GLY A 126 -10.70 -43.91 -13.61
N PRO A 127 -9.73 -44.51 -14.33
CA PRO A 127 -8.93 -43.82 -15.36
C PRO A 127 -9.35 -44.13 -16.81
N HIS A 128 -9.23 -43.16 -17.74
CA HIS A 128 -8.59 -43.31 -19.07
C HIS A 128 -8.63 -42.03 -19.92
N ASP A 129 -7.60 -41.91 -20.76
CA ASP A 129 -7.45 -41.18 -22.04
C ASP A 129 -7.31 -39.65 -22.13
N ASP A 130 -6.06 -39.26 -22.40
CA ASP A 130 -5.55 -38.68 -23.67
C ASP A 130 -6.33 -37.53 -24.34
N THR A 131 -5.63 -36.38 -24.41
CA THR A 131 -5.26 -35.65 -25.65
C THR A 131 -5.41 -34.12 -25.48
N SER A 132 -4.26 -33.46 -25.55
CA SER A 132 -3.96 -32.16 -26.19
C SER A 132 -5.03 -31.05 -26.21
N THR A 133 -4.69 -29.85 -25.73
CA THR A 133 -4.71 -28.61 -26.54
C THR A 133 -3.97 -27.49 -25.78
N ALA A 134 -2.92 -26.92 -26.39
CA ALA A 134 -2.20 -25.75 -25.89
C ALA A 134 -3.06 -24.46 -26.01
N PRO A 135 -3.05 -23.53 -25.04
CA PRO A 135 -3.75 -22.27 -25.18
C PRO A 135 -2.90 -21.24 -25.96
N LYS A 136 -3.52 -20.64 -26.98
CA LYS A 136 -3.01 -19.48 -27.72
C LYS A 136 -2.80 -18.29 -26.76
N LYS A 137 -1.61 -17.69 -26.81
CA LYS A 137 -1.32 -16.39 -26.20
C LYS A 137 -2.02 -15.28 -26.98
N GLU A 138 -2.99 -14.62 -26.37
CA GLU A 138 -3.47 -13.33 -26.85
C GLU A 138 -2.63 -12.22 -26.20
N SER A 139 -1.89 -11.49 -27.03
CA SER A 139 -1.10 -10.33 -26.63
C SER A 139 -1.99 -9.10 -26.50
N TRP A 140 -2.26 -8.63 -25.29
CA TRP A 140 -2.81 -7.30 -25.09
C TRP A 140 -1.66 -6.29 -25.09
N LYS A 141 -1.50 -5.57 -26.21
CA LYS A 141 -0.64 -4.41 -26.30
C LYS A 141 -1.29 -3.27 -25.51
N CYS A 142 -0.78 -3.00 -24.31
CA CYS A 142 -1.10 -1.77 -23.59
C CYS A 142 -0.47 -0.58 -24.32
N LYS A 143 -1.29 0.42 -24.64
CA LYS A 143 -0.88 1.66 -25.28
C LYS A 143 -0.21 2.52 -24.21
N LYS A 144 1.12 2.65 -24.26
CA LYS A 144 1.90 3.55 -23.38
C LYS A 144 1.27 4.95 -23.41
N CYS A 145 0.79 5.43 -22.26
CA CYS A 145 0.63 6.86 -22.06
C CYS A 145 1.99 7.45 -21.72
N SER A 146 2.33 8.53 -22.41
CA SER A 146 3.60 9.24 -22.38
C SER A 146 3.94 9.73 -20.99
N ASP A 147 5.17 9.46 -20.56
CA ASP A 147 5.85 10.16 -19.49
C ASP A 147 5.95 11.65 -19.88
N ILE A 148 5.31 12.53 -19.13
CA ILE A 148 5.65 13.96 -19.14
C ILE A 148 6.21 14.24 -17.75
N TRP A 149 7.53 14.21 -17.69
CA TRP A 149 8.31 14.80 -16.61
C TRP A 149 8.12 16.31 -16.70
N CYS A 150 7.60 16.92 -15.64
CA CYS A 150 7.74 18.36 -15.46
C CYS A 150 8.96 18.60 -14.58
N ASP A 151 10.08 18.93 -15.22
CA ASP A 151 11.17 19.69 -14.62
C ASP A 151 10.60 21.02 -14.10
N VAL A 152 10.94 21.38 -12.86
CA VAL A 152 10.74 22.74 -12.34
C VAL A 152 12.12 23.25 -11.92
N HIS A 153 12.56 24.26 -12.65
CA HIS A 153 13.71 25.13 -12.38
C HIS A 153 13.52 25.98 -11.12
#